data_AF-A0A2D4R029-F1
#
_entry.id   AF-A0A2D4R029-F1
#
_cell.length_a   1.000
_cell.length_b   1.000
_cell.length_c   1.000
_cell.angle_alpha   90.00
_cell.angle_beta   90.00
_cell.angle_gamma   90.00
#
_symmetry.space_group_name_H-M   'P 1'
#
loop_
_entity.id
_entity.type
_entity.pdbx_description
1 polymer ?
#
loop_
_entity_poly.entity_id
_entity_poly.type
_entity_poly.pdbx_seq_one_letter_code
_entity_poly.pdbx_strand_id
1 'polypeptide(L)'
;MPPHAATFIKASVYNKFGNYSTDYEISADYELFVRLLLLHKVCYSRLDKVLVKMRTGGVSSSGIKSNFLLNIEIVKACKDNGIYTNIFLVLLKTPMKLLELFRRPSTNKI
;
A
#
# COMPACT_ATOMS: atom_id res chain seq x y z
N MET A 1 3.99 1.95 1.48
CA MET A 1 3.30 1.97 0.18
C MET A 1 3.08 3.42 -0.21
N PRO A 2 3.52 3.85 -1.40
CA PRO A 2 3.20 5.18 -1.91
C PRO A 2 1.69 5.35 -2.11
N PRO A 3 1.18 6.59 -2.20
CA PRO A 3 -0.19 6.86 -2.62
C PRO A 3 -0.44 6.21 -3.99
N HIS A 4 -1.40 5.29 -4.05
CA HIS A 4 -1.61 4.38 -5.19
C HIS A 4 -3.01 4.52 -5.80
N ALA A 5 -3.84 5.44 -5.32
CA ALA A 5 -5.19 5.64 -5.85
C ALA A 5 -5.23 6.02 -7.34
N ALA A 6 -4.14 6.60 -7.86
CA ALA A 6 -3.98 6.94 -9.27
C ALA A 6 -3.05 5.96 -10.01
N THR A 7 -3.16 4.66 -9.70
CA THR A 7 -2.39 3.62 -10.40
C THR A 7 -3.23 3.02 -11.52
N PHE A 8 -2.67 3.00 -12.73
CA PHE A 8 -3.29 2.38 -13.89
C PHE A 8 -2.47 1.17 -14.33
N ILE A 9 -3.10 0.01 -14.41
CA ILE A 9 -2.46 -1.26 -14.77
C ILE A 9 -3.12 -1.79 -16.04
N LYS A 10 -2.32 -2.24 -17.00
CA LYS A 10 -2.83 -2.82 -18.26
C LYS A 10 -3.58 -4.13 -17.99
N ALA A 11 -4.69 -4.36 -18.70
CA ALA A 11 -5.46 -5.60 -18.62
C ALA A 11 -4.60 -6.87 -18.85
N SER A 12 -3.61 -6.79 -19.75
CA SER A 12 -2.69 -7.90 -20.02
C SER A 12 -1.84 -8.32 -18.81
N VAL A 13 -1.60 -7.41 -17.87
CA VAL A 13 -0.85 -7.71 -16.63
C VAL A 13 -1.73 -8.54 -15.70
N TYR A 14 -3.01 -8.20 -15.54
CA TYR A 14 -3.97 -8.99 -14.77
C TYR A 14 -4.18 -10.39 -15.36
N ASN A 15 -4.32 -10.48 -16.69
CA ASN A 15 -4.47 -11.77 -17.36
C ASN A 15 -3.24 -12.68 -17.18
N LYS A 16 -2.05 -12.09 -17.00
CA LYS A 16 -0.80 -12.83 -16.86
C LYS A 16 -0.46 -13.21 -15.42
N PHE A 17 -0.73 -12.34 -14.45
CA PHE A 17 -0.28 -12.49 -13.07
C PHE A 17 -1.43 -12.61 -12.05
N GLY A 18 -2.67 -12.60 -12.52
CA GLY A 18 -3.87 -12.73 -11.71
C GLY A 18 -4.46 -11.40 -11.24
N ASN A 19 -5.69 -11.49 -10.75
CA ASN A 19 -6.44 -10.39 -10.15
C ASN A 19 -6.05 -10.18 -8.68
N TYR A 20 -6.66 -9.19 -8.03
CA TYR A 20 -6.52 -8.99 -6.58
C TYR A 20 -6.88 -10.26 -5.81
N SER A 21 -6.06 -10.62 -4.82
CA SER A 21 -6.40 -11.72 -3.92
C SER A 21 -7.58 -11.34 -3.02
N THR A 22 -8.52 -12.26 -2.86
CA THR A 22 -9.67 -12.16 -1.94
C THR A 22 -9.32 -12.60 -0.52
N ASP A 23 -8.09 -13.03 -0.27
CA ASP A 23 -7.62 -13.52 1.03
C ASP A 23 -7.16 -12.40 1.97
N TYR A 24 -7.41 -11.15 1.59
CA TYR A 24 -7.01 -9.91 2.27
C TYR A 24 -8.23 -9.01 2.43
N GLU A 25 -8.45 -8.50 3.64
CA GLU A 25 -9.55 -7.58 3.95
C GLU A 25 -9.18 -6.12 3.66
N ILE A 26 -7.94 -5.73 3.94
CA ILE A 26 -7.50 -4.32 3.86
C ILE A 26 -6.39 -4.11 2.82
N SER A 27 -5.50 -5.10 2.67
CA SER A 27 -4.19 -4.91 2.01
C SER A 27 -4.06 -5.68 0.69
N ALA A 28 -5.17 -5.97 0.02
CA ALA A 28 -5.19 -6.67 -1.27
C ALA A 28 -4.42 -5.89 -2.37
N ASP A 29 -4.47 -4.56 -2.30
CA ASP A 29 -3.71 -3.65 -3.16
C ASP A 29 -2.20 -3.75 -2.93
N TYR A 30 -1.79 -3.83 -1.68
CA TYR A 30 -0.39 -4.01 -1.30
C TYR A 30 0.16 -5.35 -1.81
N GLU A 31 -0.59 -6.44 -1.63
CA GLU A 31 -0.22 -7.76 -2.17
C GLU A 31 -0.01 -7.69 -3.68
N LEU A 32 -0.97 -7.10 -4.42
CA LEU A 32 -0.85 -6.97 -5.86
C LEU A 32 0.42 -6.22 -6.26
N PHE A 33 0.77 -5.13 -5.57
CA PHE A 33 2.00 -4.39 -5.85
C PHE A 33 3.26 -5.20 -5.54
N VAL A 34 3.29 -5.92 -4.42
CA VAL A 34 4.41 -6.79 -4.07
C VAL A 34 4.62 -7.83 -5.17
N ARG A 35 3.55 -8.50 -5.59
CA ARG A 35 3.59 -9.51 -6.66
C ARG A 35 4.01 -8.93 -8.00
N LEU A 36 3.42 -7.82 -8.44
CA LEU A 36 3.73 -7.24 -9.74
C LEU A 36 5.11 -6.58 -9.81
N LEU A 37 5.49 -5.81 -8.79
CA LEU A 37 6.68 -4.98 -8.83
C LEU A 37 7.93 -5.69 -8.30
N LEU A 38 7.80 -6.47 -7.21
CA LEU A 38 8.95 -7.12 -6.58
C LEU A 38 9.18 -8.52 -7.15
N LEU A 39 8.12 -9.34 -7.25
CA LEU A 39 8.24 -10.71 -7.75
C LEU A 39 8.37 -10.74 -9.28
N HIS A 40 7.43 -10.15 -10.01
CA HIS A 40 7.41 -10.20 -11.48
C HIS A 40 8.16 -9.06 -12.19
N LYS A 41 8.60 -8.04 -11.44
CA LYS A 41 9.36 -6.89 -11.96
C LYS A 41 8.72 -6.24 -13.19
N VAL A 42 7.40 -6.08 -13.15
CA VAL A 42 6.65 -5.43 -14.23
C VAL A 42 7.16 -4.00 -14.43
N CYS A 43 7.46 -3.62 -15.67
CA CYS A 43 7.88 -2.27 -15.99
C CYS A 43 6.79 -1.26 -15.64
N TYR A 44 7.17 -0.20 -14.92
CA TYR A 44 6.29 0.90 -14.56
C TYR A 44 6.99 2.23 -14.78
N SER A 45 6.20 3.30 -14.89
CA SER A 45 6.69 4.68 -14.91
C SER A 45 5.86 5.50 -13.95
N ARG A 46 6.51 6.47 -13.28
CA ARG A 46 5.84 7.39 -12.37
C ARG A 46 5.53 8.69 -13.10
N LEU A 47 4.27 9.10 -13.10
CA LEU A 47 3.89 10.42 -13.56
C LEU A 47 4.05 11.42 -12.41
N ASP A 48 4.84 12.47 -12.61
CA ASP A 48 5.06 13.53 -11.61
C ASP A 48 3.93 14.57 -11.62
N LYS A 49 2.69 14.10 -11.47
CA LYS A 49 1.48 14.92 -11.41
C LYS A 49 0.51 14.38 -10.37
N VAL A 50 -0.18 15.28 -9.67
CA VAL A 50 -1.26 14.91 -8.77
C VAL A 50 -2.52 14.65 -9.59
N LEU A 51 -2.89 13.38 -9.75
CA LEU A 51 -4.10 12.99 -10.46
C LEU A 51 -5.31 12.83 -9.53
N VAL A 52 -5.08 12.38 -8.28
CA VAL A 52 -6.13 12.08 -7.31
C VAL A 52 -5.74 12.61 -5.94
N LYS A 53 -6.68 13.28 -5.27
CA LYS A 53 -6.57 13.69 -3.86
C LYS A 53 -7.48 12.81 -3.00
N MET A 54 -6.90 11.89 -2.24
CA MET A 54 -7.66 11.03 -1.34
C MET A 54 -8.12 11.80 -0.10
N ARG A 55 -9.36 11.58 0.33
CA ARG A 55 -9.86 12.07 1.62
C ARG A 55 -9.28 11.23 2.74
N THR A 56 -9.03 11.87 3.88
CA THR A 56 -8.68 11.16 5.12
C THR A 56 -9.93 10.49 5.70
N GLY A 57 -9.85 9.23 6.14
CA GLY A 57 -10.97 8.50 6.77
C GLY A 57 -11.37 7.20 6.07
N GLY A 58 -10.41 6.30 5.78
CA GLY A 58 -10.69 4.97 5.22
C GLY A 58 -10.78 3.86 6.28
N VAL A 59 -11.13 2.65 5.85
CA VAL A 59 -11.18 1.42 6.71
C VAL A 59 -9.84 1.17 7.41
N SER A 60 -8.72 1.43 6.74
CA SER A 60 -7.38 1.33 7.33
C SER A 60 -7.08 2.39 8.40
N SER A 61 -7.91 3.43 8.52
CA SER A 61 -7.78 4.53 9.50
C SER A 61 -8.93 4.57 10.51
N SER A 62 -9.82 3.57 10.51
CA SER A 62 -10.99 3.53 11.38
C SER A 62 -10.69 3.15 12.83
N GLY A 63 -9.46 2.70 13.12
CA GLY A 63 -9.03 2.42 14.49
C GLY A 63 -7.70 1.67 14.63
N ILE A 64 -7.37 1.32 15.87
CA ILE A 64 -6.14 0.61 16.24
C ILE A 64 -6.19 -0.85 15.73
N LYS A 65 -7.36 -1.49 15.77
CA LYS A 65 -7.57 -2.86 15.26
C LYS A 65 -7.26 -2.96 13.77
N SER A 66 -7.78 -2.02 12.96
CA SER A 66 -7.54 -1.98 11.52
C SER A 66 -6.07 -1.76 11.18
N ASN A 67 -5.36 -0.92 11.95
CA ASN A 67 -3.92 -0.73 11.79
C ASN A 67 -3.12 -2.01 12.09
N PHE A 68 -3.52 -2.76 13.12
CA PHE A 68 -2.87 -4.03 13.46
C PHE A 68 -3.11 -5.08 12.38
N LEU A 69 -4.36 -5.25 11.94
CA LEU A 69 -4.73 -6.15 10.85
C LEU A 69 -3.98 -5.81 9.57
N LEU A 70 -3.94 -4.53 9.19
CA LEU A 70 -3.18 -4.04 8.03
C LEU A 70 -1.71 -4.44 8.10
N ASN A 71 -1.06 -4.33 9.27
CA ASN A 71 0.34 -4.71 9.39
C ASN A 71 0.54 -6.24 9.32
N ILE A 72 -0.38 -7.04 9.88
CA ILE A 72 -0.34 -8.50 9.72
C ILE A 72 -0.49 -8.88 8.25
N GLU A 73 -1.46 -8.30 7.57
CA GLU A 73 -1.71 -8.56 6.14
C GLU A 73 -0.53 -8.15 5.27
N ILE A 74 0.17 -7.06 5.59
CA ILE A 74 1.41 -6.68 4.90
C ILE A 74 2.48 -7.76 5.04
N VAL A 75 2.65 -8.32 6.25
CA VAL A 75 3.61 -9.42 6.47
C VAL A 75 3.19 -10.66 5.70
N LYS A 76 1.89 -11.00 5.72
CA LYS A 76 1.31 -12.10 4.95
C LYS A 76 1.55 -11.93 3.46
N ALA A 77 1.26 -10.74 2.90
CA ALA A 77 1.47 -10.41 1.50
C ALA A 77 2.93 -10.58 1.05
N CYS A 78 3.88 -10.14 1.87
CA CYS A 78 5.30 -10.40 1.61
C CYS A 78 5.61 -11.90 1.64
N LYS A 79 5.14 -12.61 2.67
CA LYS A 79 5.39 -14.05 2.85
C LYS A 79 4.82 -14.89 1.71
N ASP A 80 3.59 -14.62 1.29
CA ASP A 80 2.89 -15.33 0.21
C ASP A 80 3.61 -15.14 -1.14
N ASN A 81 4.32 -14.02 -1.30
CA ASN A 81 5.13 -13.71 -2.48
C ASN A 81 6.63 -14.05 -2.32
N GLY A 82 7.00 -14.82 -1.29
CA GLY A 82 8.37 -15.29 -1.07
C GLY A 82 9.36 -14.24 -0.56
N ILE A 83 8.87 -13.10 -0.08
CA ILE A 83 9.68 -12.00 0.44
C ILE A 83 9.71 -12.07 1.96
N TYR A 84 10.92 -12.17 2.53
CA TYR A 84 11.09 -12.18 3.97
C TYR A 84 10.74 -10.81 4.56
N THR A 85 9.83 -10.80 5.53
CA THR A 85 9.45 -9.63 6.32
C THR A 85 8.93 -10.12 7.67
N ASN A 86 9.06 -9.29 8.71
CA ASN A 86 8.51 -9.57 10.02
C ASN A 86 7.72 -8.35 10.54
N ILE A 87 6.84 -8.60 11.51
CA ILE A 87 5.95 -7.55 12.03
C ILE A 87 6.75 -6.40 12.68
N PHE A 88 7.90 -6.69 13.30
CA PHE A 88 8.77 -5.69 13.92
C PHE A 88 9.35 -4.70 12.90
N LEU A 89 9.83 -5.19 11.76
CA LEU A 89 10.32 -4.36 10.65
C LEU A 89 9.19 -3.48 10.09
N VAL A 90 7.99 -4.04 9.95
CA VAL A 90 6.83 -3.29 9.46
C VAL A 90 6.40 -2.23 10.48
N LEU A 91 6.44 -2.53 11.77
CA LEU A 91 6.07 -1.60 12.85
C LEU A 91 7.03 -0.41 12.96
N LEU A 92 8.32 -0.58 12.62
CA LEU A 92 9.31 0.49 12.61
C LEU A 92 8.94 1.65 11.67
N LYS A 93 8.10 1.42 10.65
CA LYS A 93 7.60 2.48 9.76
C LYS A 93 6.60 3.42 10.44
N THR A 94 5.90 2.94 11.47
CA THR A 94 4.79 3.64 12.13
C THR A 94 5.21 4.95 12.81
N PRO A 95 6.33 5.01 13.56
CA PRO A 95 6.82 6.27 14.13
C PRO A 95 7.20 7.30 13.05
N MET A 96 7.76 6.89 11.90
CA MET A 96 8.03 7.80 10.79
C MET A 96 6.74 8.46 10.28
N LYS A 97 5.67 7.67 10.13
CA LYS A 97 4.35 8.19 9.70
C LYS A 97 3.72 9.13 10.72
N LEU A 98 3.93 8.89 12.01
CA LEU A 98 3.50 9.79 13.08
C LEU A 98 4.28 11.12 13.03
N LEU A 99 5.58 11.06 12.75
CA LEU A 99 6.42 12.25 12.60
C LEU A 99 6.02 13.09 11.37
N GLU A 100 5.60 12.47 10.27
CA GLU A 100 5.02 13.18 9.12
C GLU A 100 3.74 13.95 9.50
N LEU A 101 2.93 13.42 10.41
CA LEU A 101 1.73 14.11 10.89
C LEU A 101 2.09 15.39 11.67
N PHE A 102 3.15 15.32 12.48
CA PHE A 102 3.67 16.50 13.20
C PHE A 102 4.37 17.52 12.29
N ARG A 103 4.98 17.06 11.19
CA ARG A 103 5.65 17.91 10.20
C ARG A 103 4.74 18.40 9.08
N ARG A 104 3.43 18.16 9.17
CA ARG A 104 2.48 18.53 8.12
C ARG A 104 2.50 20.06 7.96
N PRO A 105 2.85 20.60 6.77
CA PRO A 105 2.82 22.04 6.55
C PRO A 105 1.39 22.57 6.78
N SER A 106 1.28 23.76 7.37
CA SER A 106 0.00 24.43 7.56
C SER A 106 -0.76 24.45 6.23
N THR A 107 -2.03 24.05 6.26
CA THR A 107 -2.84 23.97 5.05
C THR A 107 -3.09 25.40 4.58
N ASN A 108 -2.32 25.88 3.59
CA ASN A 108 -2.76 27.04 2.83
C ASN A 108 -4.08 26.65 2.16
N LYS A 109 -5.18 27.25 2.62
CA LYS A 109 -6.47 27.20 1.94
C LYS A 109 -6.24 27.67 0.51
N ILE A 110 -6.44 26.77 -0.44
CA ILE A 110 -6.76 27.13 -1.83
C ILE A 110 -8.28 27.27 -1.87
#